data_AF-A0AAD9ARN8-F1
#
_entry.id   AF-A0AAD9ARN8-F1
#
_cell.length_a   1.000
_cell.length_b   1.000
_cell.length_c   1.000
_cell.angle_alpha   90.00
_cell.angle_beta   90.00
_cell.angle_gamma   90.00
#
_symmetry.space_group_name_H-M   'P 1'
#
loop_
_entity.id
_entity.type
_entity.pdbx_description
1 polymer ?
#
loop_
_entity_poly.entity_id
_entity_poly.type
_entity_poly.pdbx_seq_one_letter_code
_entity_poly.pdbx_strand_id
1 'polypeptide(L)'
;MMSWYERSQVCYTYLEDVPSGLGVDARENVFRNSRWFTRGWTLQELLAPSELTFIFSDWTRFATRNQMANLVSSIAGIDASFPRTPEGQEDNKDFSGTDTFTGTHVSPRTSLYSASIAQRMSWASNRRTTRVEDIAYCLLGIFDINMPLLYGEGSKAFLRLQEQILMNSDDHSILARNIEGLETEYAGKDGDHWVWDAYREPTFAGFFAAPSLPSRLVKA
;
A
#
# COMPACT_ATOMS: atom_id res chain seq x y z
N MET A 1 13.42 4.64 0.33
CA MET A 1 13.16 3.86 -0.90
C MET A 1 12.17 4.57 -1.81
N MET A 2 11.01 5.03 -1.30
CA MET A 2 10.02 5.80 -2.05
C MET A 2 10.58 6.95 -2.89
N SER A 3 11.54 7.71 -2.38
CA SER A 3 12.12 8.84 -3.11
C SER A 3 12.92 8.45 -4.36
N TRP A 4 13.25 7.17 -4.57
CA TRP A 4 13.85 6.71 -5.82
C TRP A 4 12.79 6.62 -6.92
N TYR A 5 11.61 6.10 -6.60
CA TYR A 5 10.46 6.06 -7.51
C TYR A 5 9.93 7.46 -7.79
N GLU A 6 9.87 8.33 -6.77
CA GLU A 6 9.44 9.72 -6.96
C GLU A 6 10.33 10.49 -7.95
N ARG A 7 11.65 10.25 -7.90
CA ARG A 7 12.62 10.94 -8.74
C ARG A 7 12.89 10.25 -10.08
N SER A 8 12.33 9.06 -10.29
CA SER A 8 12.45 8.39 -11.58
C SER A 8 11.58 9.08 -12.61
N GLN A 9 12.11 9.28 -13.82
CA GLN A 9 11.31 9.82 -14.93
C GLN A 9 10.16 8.87 -15.30
N VAL A 10 10.42 7.57 -15.29
CA VAL A 10 9.42 6.52 -15.56
C VAL A 10 9.70 5.32 -14.66
N CYS A 11 8.62 4.70 -14.17
CA CYS A 11 8.65 3.43 -13.46
C CYS A 11 7.94 2.37 -14.31
N TYR A 12 8.63 1.27 -14.61
CA TYR A 12 8.06 0.13 -15.31
C TYR A 12 7.72 -0.96 -14.30
N THR A 13 6.45 -1.38 -14.30
CA THR A 13 5.97 -2.49 -13.49
C THR A 13 5.79 -3.72 -14.37
N TYR A 14 6.65 -4.71 -14.17
CA TYR A 14 6.53 -6.01 -14.81
C TYR A 14 5.50 -6.89 -14.09
N LEU A 15 4.48 -7.32 -14.83
CA LEU A 15 3.39 -8.17 -14.34
C LEU A 15 3.60 -9.60 -14.83
N GLU A 16 4.42 -10.34 -14.10
CA GLU A 16 4.82 -11.72 -14.44
C GLU A 16 3.65 -12.69 -14.65
N ASP A 17 2.51 -12.41 -14.02
CA ASP A 17 1.31 -13.24 -14.00
C ASP A 17 0.19 -12.73 -14.91
N VAL A 18 0.45 -11.70 -15.73
CA VAL A 18 -0.52 -11.14 -16.68
C VAL A 18 -0.01 -11.35 -18.12
N PRO A 19 -0.55 -12.32 -18.87
CA PRO A 19 -0.16 -12.57 -20.25
C PRO A 19 -0.85 -11.61 -21.23
N SER A 20 -0.15 -11.28 -22.33
CA SER A 20 -0.60 -10.32 -23.35
C SER A 20 -1.73 -10.86 -24.24
N GLY A 21 -1.72 -12.16 -24.56
CA GLY A 21 -2.61 -12.82 -25.51
C GLY A 21 -4.07 -13.06 -25.08
N LEU A 22 -4.50 -12.46 -23.96
CA LEU A 22 -5.87 -12.60 -23.46
C LEU A 22 -6.85 -11.64 -24.15
N GLY A 23 -8.13 -12.05 -24.23
CA GLY A 23 -9.23 -11.12 -24.53
C GLY A 23 -9.40 -10.08 -23.43
N VAL A 24 -10.09 -8.97 -23.71
CA VAL A 24 -10.20 -7.81 -22.79
C VAL A 24 -10.75 -8.19 -21.41
N ASP A 25 -11.89 -8.89 -21.35
CA ASP A 25 -12.52 -9.27 -20.07
C ASP A 25 -11.65 -10.21 -19.23
N ALA A 26 -11.03 -11.20 -19.89
CA ALA A 26 -10.11 -12.13 -19.24
C ALA A 26 -8.86 -11.40 -18.71
N ARG A 27 -8.34 -10.43 -19.48
CA ARG A 27 -7.18 -9.64 -19.10
C ARG A 27 -7.46 -8.76 -17.89
N GLU A 28 -8.59 -8.07 -17.86
CA GLU A 28 -9.00 -7.25 -16.71
C GLU A 28 -9.07 -8.11 -15.44
N ASN A 29 -9.70 -9.29 -15.53
CA ASN A 29 -9.79 -10.21 -14.40
C ASN A 29 -8.41 -10.69 -13.93
N VAL A 30 -7.50 -11.06 -14.85
CA VAL A 30 -6.15 -11.50 -14.48
C VAL A 30 -5.33 -10.35 -13.89
N PHE A 31 -5.44 -9.14 -14.43
CA PHE A 31 -4.79 -7.94 -13.86
C PHE A 31 -5.29 -7.65 -12.44
N ARG A 32 -6.61 -7.69 -12.21
CA ARG A 32 -7.23 -7.49 -10.89
C ARG A 32 -6.71 -8.49 -9.85
N ASN A 33 -6.38 -9.71 -10.27
CA ASN A 33 -5.87 -10.77 -9.42
C ASN A 33 -4.33 -10.87 -9.41
N SER A 34 -3.62 -9.93 -10.04
CA SER A 34 -2.16 -9.98 -10.09
C SER A 34 -1.54 -9.90 -8.69
N ARG A 35 -0.51 -10.71 -8.45
CA ARG A 35 0.32 -10.69 -7.24
C ARG A 35 0.93 -9.33 -6.97
N TRP A 36 1.09 -8.48 -7.99
CA TRP A 36 1.62 -7.13 -7.81
C TRP A 36 0.79 -6.31 -6.81
N PHE A 37 -0.54 -6.47 -6.79
CA PHE A 37 -1.41 -5.76 -5.84
C PHE A 37 -1.33 -6.26 -4.39
N THR A 38 -0.79 -7.47 -4.17
CA THR A 38 -0.69 -8.09 -2.85
C THR A 38 0.71 -8.01 -2.25
N ARG A 39 1.72 -7.49 -2.96
CA ARG A 39 3.07 -7.32 -2.43
C ARG A 39 3.19 -6.03 -1.62
N GLY A 40 3.91 -6.07 -0.49
CA GLY A 40 4.10 -4.89 0.38
C GLY A 40 4.71 -3.68 -0.34
N TRP A 41 5.88 -3.86 -0.95
CA TRP A 41 6.68 -2.79 -1.54
C TRP A 41 6.09 -2.11 -2.77
N THR A 42 5.16 -2.76 -3.47
CA THR A 42 4.57 -2.24 -4.71
C THR A 42 3.64 -1.05 -4.47
N LEU A 43 3.36 -0.69 -3.21
CA LEU A 43 2.55 0.48 -2.86
C LEU A 43 3.31 1.76 -3.19
N GLN A 44 4.61 1.74 -2.88
CA GLN A 44 5.52 2.83 -3.20
C GLN A 44 5.70 2.93 -4.72
N GLU A 45 5.83 1.79 -5.42
CA GLU A 45 5.87 1.75 -6.89
C GLU A 45 4.60 2.33 -7.52
N LEU A 46 3.43 2.09 -6.92
CA LEU A 46 2.16 2.62 -7.42
C LEU A 46 2.02 4.13 -7.23
N LEU A 47 2.38 4.62 -6.04
CA LEU A 47 2.02 5.97 -5.60
C LEU A 47 3.11 7.03 -5.84
N ALA A 48 4.38 6.62 -5.82
CA ALA A 48 5.48 7.57 -5.85
C ALA A 48 5.83 8.14 -7.23
N PRO A 49 5.91 7.33 -8.32
CA PRO A 49 6.42 7.84 -9.59
C PRO A 49 5.44 8.78 -10.29
N SER A 50 5.99 9.74 -11.04
CA SER A 50 5.20 10.63 -11.90
C SER A 50 4.59 9.89 -13.09
N GLU A 51 5.35 8.96 -13.67
CA GLU A 51 4.91 8.09 -14.76
C GLU A 51 5.12 6.61 -14.39
N LEU A 52 4.05 5.82 -14.51
CA LEU A 52 4.06 4.38 -14.27
C LEU A 52 3.45 3.65 -15.46
N THR A 53 4.21 2.71 -16.02
CA THR A 53 3.77 1.85 -17.14
C THR A 53 3.78 0.38 -16.72
N PHE A 54 2.65 -0.28 -16.87
CA PHE A 54 2.51 -1.72 -16.71
C PHE A 54 3.00 -2.45 -17.96
N ILE A 55 3.73 -3.54 -17.75
CA ILE A 55 4.32 -4.41 -18.77
C ILE A 55 3.80 -5.83 -18.53
N PHE A 56 3.37 -6.52 -19.59
CA PHE A 56 2.94 -7.91 -19.54
C PHE A 56 4.10 -8.88 -19.26
N SER A 57 3.78 -10.14 -19.01
CA SER A 57 4.76 -11.21 -18.78
C SER A 57 5.69 -11.51 -19.97
N ASP A 58 5.35 -11.06 -21.17
CA ASP A 58 6.16 -11.18 -22.39
C ASP A 58 6.95 -9.90 -22.72
N TRP A 59 7.09 -8.99 -21.75
CA TRP A 59 7.77 -7.69 -21.89
C TRP A 59 7.10 -6.70 -22.85
N THR A 60 5.88 -6.98 -23.32
CA THR A 60 5.12 -6.03 -24.13
C THR A 60 4.39 -5.02 -23.25
N ARG A 61 4.19 -3.79 -23.76
CA ARG A 61 3.51 -2.73 -23.03
C ARG A 61 2.04 -3.09 -22.81
N PHE A 62 1.58 -3.04 -21.57
CA PHE A 62 0.17 -3.24 -21.24
C PHE A 62 -0.60 -1.91 -21.26
N ALA A 63 -0.37 -1.05 -20.26
CA ALA A 63 -1.09 0.21 -20.11
C ALA A 63 -0.34 1.13 -19.13
N THR A 64 -0.67 2.43 -19.13
CA THR A 64 -0.19 3.36 -18.09
C THR A 64 -1.08 3.32 -16.85
N ARG A 65 -0.56 3.78 -15.72
CA ARG A 65 -1.34 3.97 -14.49
C ARG A 65 -2.54 4.90 -14.69
N ASN A 66 -2.38 5.97 -15.46
CA ASN A 66 -3.48 6.92 -15.75
C ASN A 66 -4.60 6.23 -16.55
N GLN A 67 -4.26 5.45 -17.58
CA GLN A 67 -5.24 4.67 -18.35
C GLN A 67 -5.99 3.64 -17.48
N MET A 68 -5.33 3.10 -16.46
CA MET A 68 -5.87 2.07 -15.57
C MET A 68 -6.40 2.63 -14.25
N ALA A 69 -6.46 3.95 -14.07
CA ALA A 69 -6.64 4.58 -12.76
C ALA A 69 -7.90 4.12 -12.02
N ASN A 70 -9.02 3.97 -12.72
CA ASN A 70 -10.29 3.54 -12.11
C ASN A 70 -10.22 2.07 -11.68
N LEU A 71 -9.63 1.21 -12.51
CA LEU A 71 -9.48 -0.21 -12.19
C LEU A 71 -8.50 -0.39 -11.02
N VAL A 72 -7.34 0.28 -11.07
CA VAL A 72 -6.35 0.31 -9.98
C VAL A 72 -6.97 0.82 -8.69
N SER A 73 -7.77 1.90 -8.75
CA SER A 73 -8.49 2.45 -7.61
C SER A 73 -9.42 1.40 -6.98
N SER A 74 -10.19 0.69 -7.80
CA SER A 74 -11.11 -0.37 -7.34
C SER A 74 -10.42 -1.61 -6.75
N ILE A 75 -9.15 -1.85 -7.09
CA ILE A 75 -8.37 -3.00 -6.60
C ILE A 75 -7.63 -2.62 -5.32
N ALA A 76 -6.94 -1.48 -5.33
CA ALA A 76 -6.06 -1.05 -4.25
C ALA A 76 -6.79 -0.32 -3.11
N GLY A 77 -8.05 0.10 -3.32
CA GLY A 77 -8.80 0.89 -2.35
C GLY A 77 -8.22 2.30 -2.17
N ILE A 78 -7.64 2.84 -3.24
CA ILE A 78 -7.00 4.16 -3.27
C ILE A 78 -7.85 5.04 -4.18
N ASP A 79 -8.25 6.23 -3.74
CA ASP A 79 -9.01 7.15 -4.59
C ASP A 79 -8.21 7.47 -5.87
N ALA A 80 -8.88 7.52 -7.03
CA ALA A 80 -8.23 7.67 -8.33
C ALA A 80 -7.48 9.01 -8.49
N SER A 81 -7.69 10.00 -7.62
CA SER A 81 -6.90 11.24 -7.58
C SER A 81 -5.46 11.06 -7.10
N PHE A 82 -5.16 10.05 -6.27
CA PHE A 82 -3.79 9.77 -5.83
C PHE A 82 -2.91 9.11 -6.91
N PRO A 83 -3.37 8.09 -7.66
CA PRO A 83 -2.61 7.51 -8.76
C PRO A 83 -2.71 8.30 -10.07
N ARG A 84 -3.57 9.31 -10.20
CA ARG A 84 -3.55 10.16 -11.40
C ARG A 84 -2.49 11.23 -11.24
N THR A 85 -1.55 11.27 -12.17
CA THR A 85 -0.72 12.45 -12.37
C THR A 85 -1.37 13.37 -13.39
N PRO A 86 -1.29 14.71 -13.22
CA PRO A 86 -1.68 15.63 -14.27
C PRO A 86 -0.96 15.20 -15.55
N GLU A 87 -1.72 14.91 -16.59
CA GLU A 87 -1.14 14.59 -17.89
C GLU A 87 -0.17 15.71 -18.27
N GLY A 88 1.02 15.33 -18.70
CA GLY A 88 1.95 16.27 -19.31
C GLY A 88 1.21 16.93 -20.48
N GLN A 89 0.83 18.18 -20.28
CA GLN A 89 0.62 19.09 -21.38
C GLN A 89 1.95 19.09 -22.14
N GLU A 90 1.95 18.48 -23.32
CA GLU A 90 3.08 18.53 -24.22
C GLU A 90 3.56 19.97 -24.31
N ASP A 91 4.86 20.15 -24.13
CA ASP A 91 5.55 21.43 -24.16
C ASP A 91 5.29 22.15 -25.50
N ASN A 92 4.18 22.89 -25.62
CA ASN A 92 4.14 24.06 -26.49
C ASN A 92 5.01 25.14 -25.81
N LYS A 93 6.33 25.00 -25.95
CA LYS A 93 7.27 26.12 -25.76
C LYS A 93 7.09 27.11 -26.92
N ASP A 94 5.93 27.76 -26.95
CA ASP A 94 5.80 28.99 -27.68
C ASP A 94 6.54 30.08 -26.90
N PHE A 95 7.60 30.57 -27.54
CA PHE A 95 8.47 31.65 -27.10
C PHE A 95 7.66 32.96 -27.02
N SER A 96 6.84 33.12 -25.99
CA SER A 96 6.28 34.42 -25.62
C SER A 96 6.21 34.51 -24.10
N GLY A 97 7.21 35.19 -23.54
CA GLY A 97 7.41 35.32 -22.10
C GLY A 97 6.36 36.22 -21.44
N THR A 98 5.25 35.61 -21.04
CA THR A 98 4.38 36.15 -19.97
C THR A 98 3.98 35.02 -19.04
N ASP A 99 4.78 34.80 -17.99
CA ASP A 99 4.46 33.85 -16.92
C ASP A 99 3.30 34.38 -16.08
N THR A 100 2.08 33.94 -16.41
CA THR A 100 0.98 33.93 -15.45
C THR A 100 1.01 32.60 -14.70
N PHE A 101 1.69 32.57 -13.55
CA PHE A 101 1.81 31.40 -12.69
C PHE A 101 0.47 31.12 -11.99
N THR A 102 -0.46 30.45 -12.68
CA THR A 102 -1.70 29.89 -12.09
C THR A 102 -1.82 28.41 -12.39
N GLY A 103 -0.80 27.65 -11.99
CA GLY A 103 -0.84 26.20 -11.95
C GLY A 103 -0.04 25.73 -10.74
N THR A 104 -0.71 25.50 -9.62
CA THR A 104 -0.09 24.86 -8.46
C THR A 104 0.25 23.42 -8.85
N HIS A 105 1.48 23.19 -9.30
CA HIS A 105 2.01 21.85 -9.52
C HIS A 105 2.13 21.15 -8.16
N VAL A 106 1.05 20.51 -7.73
CA VAL A 106 1.02 19.71 -6.50
C VAL A 106 1.87 18.46 -6.75
N SER A 107 2.98 18.34 -6.03
CA SER A 107 3.83 17.15 -6.15
C SER A 107 3.06 15.89 -5.75
N PRO A 108 3.36 14.71 -6.34
CA PRO A 108 2.73 13.44 -5.93
C PRO A 108 2.82 13.18 -4.42
N ARG A 109 3.91 13.59 -3.77
CA ARG A 109 4.05 13.54 -2.31
C ARG A 109 3.07 14.44 -1.58
N THR A 110 2.87 15.67 -2.05
CA THR A 110 1.89 16.59 -1.46
C THR A 110 0.47 16.03 -1.54
N SER A 111 0.13 15.35 -2.64
CA SER A 111 -1.14 14.62 -2.76
C SER A 111 -1.23 13.52 -1.69
N LEU A 112 -0.19 12.69 -1.53
CA LEU A 112 -0.17 11.61 -0.54
C LEU A 112 -0.45 12.05 0.90
N TYR A 113 0.16 13.15 1.36
CA TYR A 113 0.01 13.63 2.74
C TYR A 113 -1.32 14.33 3.01
N SER A 114 -2.15 14.56 1.99
CA SER A 114 -3.54 15.00 2.19
C SER A 114 -4.44 13.89 2.74
N ALA A 115 -4.04 12.63 2.60
CA ALA A 115 -4.75 11.49 3.18
C ALA A 115 -4.40 11.30 4.66
N SER A 116 -5.41 10.96 5.46
CA SER A 116 -5.20 10.61 6.87
C SER A 116 -4.30 9.39 7.01
N ILE A 117 -3.67 9.23 8.18
CA ILE A 117 -2.87 8.05 8.50
C ILE A 117 -3.72 6.78 8.37
N ALA A 118 -4.97 6.80 8.83
CA ALA A 118 -5.87 5.66 8.67
C ALA A 118 -6.15 5.32 7.19
N GLN A 119 -6.30 6.31 6.32
CA GLN A 119 -6.46 6.09 4.87
C GLN A 119 -5.18 5.48 4.28
N ARG A 120 -4.01 6.06 4.58
CA ARG A 120 -2.71 5.55 4.13
C ARG A 120 -2.46 4.12 4.59
N MET A 121 -2.80 3.80 5.85
CA MET A 121 -2.78 2.44 6.39
C MET A 121 -3.72 1.51 5.64
N SER A 122 -4.92 1.98 5.28
CA SER A 122 -5.90 1.16 4.57
C SER A 122 -5.42 0.67 3.19
N TRP A 123 -4.58 1.46 2.50
CA TRP A 123 -4.01 1.10 1.20
C TRP A 123 -3.02 -0.06 1.27
N ALA A 124 -2.53 -0.37 2.47
CA ALA A 124 -1.66 -1.51 2.73
C ALA A 124 -2.43 -2.77 3.16
N SER A 125 -3.75 -2.68 3.36
CA SER A 125 -4.54 -3.71 4.06
C SER A 125 -4.50 -5.11 3.43
N ASN A 126 -4.45 -5.19 2.10
CA ASN A 126 -4.43 -6.45 1.36
C ASN A 126 -3.02 -6.92 1.00
N ARG A 127 -1.98 -6.21 1.47
CA ARG A 127 -0.59 -6.49 1.13
C ARG A 127 0.04 -7.46 2.12
N ARG A 128 1.01 -8.22 1.60
CA ARG A 128 1.75 -9.29 2.27
C ARG A 128 3.24 -9.11 2.02
N THR A 129 4.02 -9.56 3.00
CA THR A 129 5.48 -9.58 2.93
C THR A 129 5.99 -10.95 3.34
N THR A 130 7.16 -11.33 2.82
CA THR A 130 7.78 -12.62 3.14
C THR A 130 8.30 -12.65 4.58
N ARG A 131 8.94 -11.56 5.02
CA ARG A 131 9.34 -11.37 6.42
C ARG A 131 8.27 -10.56 7.15
N VAL A 132 8.04 -10.88 8.42
CA VAL A 132 7.01 -10.22 9.22
C VAL A 132 7.37 -8.74 9.40
N GLU A 133 8.62 -8.43 9.69
CA GLU A 133 9.12 -7.06 9.88
C GLU A 133 9.03 -6.19 8.63
N ASP A 134 9.06 -6.78 7.43
CA ASP A 134 8.95 -6.04 6.17
C ASP A 134 7.59 -5.34 6.02
N ILE A 135 6.56 -5.76 6.76
CA ILE A 135 5.25 -5.09 6.78
C ILE A 135 5.36 -3.65 7.28
N ALA A 136 6.32 -3.38 8.17
CA ALA A 136 6.63 -2.05 8.66
C ALA A 136 7.55 -1.32 7.68
N TYR A 137 8.60 -2.01 7.22
CA TYR A 137 9.62 -1.39 6.37
C TYR A 137 9.09 -0.95 5.01
N CYS A 138 8.14 -1.69 4.44
CA CYS A 138 7.51 -1.31 3.18
C CYS A 138 6.59 -0.08 3.29
N LEU A 139 6.34 0.43 4.50
CA LEU A 139 5.49 1.59 4.75
C LEU A 139 6.27 2.85 5.14
N LEU A 140 7.56 2.75 5.42
CA LEU A 140 8.38 3.89 5.87
C LEU A 140 8.26 5.10 4.94
N GLY A 141 8.33 4.88 3.62
CA GLY A 141 8.19 5.94 2.64
C GLY A 141 6.80 6.59 2.62
N ILE A 142 5.74 5.79 2.80
CA ILE A 142 4.34 6.26 2.78
C ILE A 142 4.04 7.17 3.98
N PHE A 143 4.68 6.90 5.12
CA PHE A 143 4.53 7.69 6.34
C PHE A 143 5.65 8.70 6.59
N ASP A 144 6.62 8.82 5.67
CA ASP A 144 7.83 9.64 5.84
C ASP A 144 8.63 9.35 7.12
N ILE A 145 8.67 8.08 7.53
CA ILE A 145 9.36 7.66 8.74
C ILE A 145 10.78 7.21 8.40
N ASN A 146 11.72 7.64 9.23
CA ASN A 146 13.08 7.13 9.24
C ASN A 146 13.34 6.33 10.52
N MET A 147 13.57 5.03 10.39
CA MET A 147 13.95 4.15 11.51
C MET A 147 14.87 3.02 11.02
N PRO A 148 15.80 2.53 11.87
CA PRO A 148 16.69 1.42 11.50
C PRO A 148 15.94 0.12 11.15
N LEU A 149 16.38 -0.54 10.08
CA LEU A 149 15.90 -1.87 9.67
C LEU A 149 16.63 -2.94 10.50
N LEU A 150 15.96 -3.50 11.50
CA LEU A 150 16.45 -4.58 12.34
C LEU A 150 15.77 -5.89 11.92
N TYR A 151 16.43 -6.67 11.06
CA TYR A 151 15.93 -7.99 10.67
C TYR A 151 16.03 -8.97 11.85
N GLY A 152 14.98 -9.77 12.05
CA GLY A 152 14.83 -10.66 13.20
C GLY A 152 14.07 -10.07 14.39
N GLU A 153 13.64 -8.80 14.33
CA GLU A 153 12.79 -8.21 15.39
C GLU A 153 11.30 -8.62 15.28
N GLY A 154 10.90 -9.20 14.14
CA GLY A 154 9.55 -9.68 13.89
C GLY A 154 8.50 -8.57 13.95
N SER A 155 7.39 -8.81 14.66
CA SER A 155 6.27 -7.86 14.79
C SER A 155 6.63 -6.57 15.53
N LYS A 156 7.75 -6.53 16.27
CA LYS A 156 8.23 -5.31 16.96
C LYS A 156 8.55 -4.17 15.98
N ALA A 157 8.93 -4.50 14.74
CA ALA A 157 9.14 -3.49 13.70
C ALA A 157 7.90 -2.64 13.46
N PHE A 158 6.71 -3.27 13.49
CA PHE A 158 5.45 -2.56 13.27
C PHE A 158 5.06 -1.69 14.46
N LEU A 159 5.35 -2.12 15.69
CA LEU A 159 5.15 -1.30 16.88
C LEU A 159 6.02 -0.03 16.82
N ARG A 160 7.31 -0.19 16.49
CA ARG A 160 8.22 0.95 16.30
C ARG A 160 7.72 1.90 15.21
N LEU A 161 7.18 1.37 14.10
CA LEU A 161 6.56 2.20 13.07
C LEU A 161 5.39 3.03 13.65
N GLN A 162 4.47 2.41 14.39
CA GLN A 162 3.36 3.13 15.01
C GLN A 162 3.83 4.22 15.99
N GLU A 163 4.82 3.91 16.83
CA GLU A 163 5.44 4.88 17.74
C GLU A 163 6.01 6.07 16.96
N GLN A 164 6.76 5.83 15.89
CA GLN A 164 7.31 6.89 15.06
C GLN A 164 6.21 7.72 14.38
N ILE A 165 5.13 7.09 13.92
CA ILE A 165 4.00 7.82 13.32
C ILE A 165 3.34 8.73 14.36
N LEU A 166 3.08 8.22 15.57
CA LEU A 166 2.47 8.99 16.65
C LEU A 166 3.37 10.13 17.14
N MET A 167 4.69 9.94 17.12
CA MET A 167 5.64 10.98 17.52
C MET A 167 5.77 12.12 16.50
N ASN A 168 5.47 11.87 15.22
CA ASN A 168 5.69 12.82 14.13
C ASN A 168 4.39 13.35 13.50
N SER A 169 3.23 13.06 14.08
CA SER A 169 1.93 13.45 13.53
C SER A 169 0.88 13.67 14.61
N ASP A 170 0.14 14.78 14.49
CA ASP A 170 -1.05 15.08 15.32
C ASP A 170 -2.32 14.36 14.83
N ASP A 171 -2.26 13.69 13.67
CA ASP A 171 -3.33 12.83 13.18
C ASP A 171 -3.37 11.50 13.94
N HIS A 172 -4.22 11.45 14.98
CA HIS A 172 -4.45 10.26 15.78
C HIS A 172 -5.42 9.24 15.14
N SER A 173 -5.81 9.40 13.86
CA SER A 173 -6.70 8.45 13.18
C SER A 173 -6.17 7.03 13.11
N ILE A 174 -4.86 6.84 13.31
CA ILE A 174 -4.25 5.51 13.50
C ILE A 174 -4.91 4.72 14.65
N LEU A 175 -5.44 5.41 15.67
CA LEU A 175 -6.13 4.84 16.82
C LEU A 175 -7.63 4.64 16.59
N ALA A 176 -8.21 5.24 15.54
CA ALA A 176 -9.66 5.27 15.31
C ALA A 176 -10.23 3.94 14.75
N ARG A 177 -9.42 2.87 14.67
CA ARG A 177 -9.88 1.53 14.32
C ARG A 177 -10.02 0.70 15.60
N ASN A 178 -11.26 0.64 16.07
CA ASN A 178 -11.81 -0.06 17.24
C ASN A 178 -10.80 -0.73 18.21
N ILE A 179 -10.51 -0.05 19.31
CA ILE A 179 -9.80 -0.55 20.49
C ILE A 179 -10.83 -1.31 21.35
N GLU A 180 -11.23 -2.51 20.92
CA GLU A 180 -11.89 -3.49 21.80
C GLU A 180 -11.12 -4.80 21.64
N GLY A 181 -10.09 -5.02 22.47
CA GLY A 181 -9.34 -6.27 22.43
C GLY A 181 -7.90 -6.23 22.97
N LEU A 182 -7.40 -5.10 23.46
CA LEU A 182 -6.16 -5.07 24.24
C LEU A 182 -6.44 -5.44 25.71
N GLU A 183 -7.02 -6.62 25.96
CA GLU A 183 -6.70 -7.32 27.19
C GLU A 183 -5.54 -8.27 26.88
N THR A 184 -4.35 -7.79 27.21
CA THR A 184 -3.20 -8.66 27.43
C THR A 184 -3.57 -9.71 28.47
N GLU A 185 -3.84 -10.94 28.04
CA GLU A 185 -3.96 -12.09 28.94
C GLU A 185 -2.55 -12.47 29.44
N TYR A 186 -2.02 -11.67 30.37
CA TYR A 186 -0.95 -12.08 31.27
C TYR A 186 -1.57 -12.94 32.38
N ALA A 187 -1.91 -14.18 32.06
CA ALA A 187 -2.26 -15.18 33.06
C ALA A 187 -1.58 -16.49 32.71
N GLY A 188 -0.32 -16.63 33.15
CA GLY A 188 0.27 -17.95 33.28
C GLY A 188 -0.43 -18.71 34.41
N LYS A 189 -0.96 -19.89 34.09
CA LYS A 189 -0.94 -21.10 34.93
C LYS A 189 -1.64 -22.23 34.19
N ASP A 190 -0.81 -23.09 33.62
CA ASP A 190 -0.83 -24.56 33.78
C ASP A 190 -0.30 -25.19 32.50
N GLY A 191 0.72 -26.01 32.68
CA GLY A 191 1.48 -26.59 31.59
C GLY A 191 0.62 -27.48 30.72
N ASP A 192 0.61 -27.21 29.43
CA ASP A 192 0.72 -28.19 28.34
C ASP A 192 0.80 -27.43 27.02
N HIS A 193 1.79 -27.77 26.20
CA HIS A 193 1.92 -27.43 24.77
C HIS A 193 1.46 -26.04 24.29
N TRP A 194 2.42 -25.13 24.11
CA TRP A 194 2.23 -23.92 23.29
C TRP A 194 2.01 -24.31 21.83
N VAL A 195 0.75 -24.53 21.44
CA VAL A 195 0.37 -24.36 20.04
C VAL A 195 0.26 -22.87 19.81
N TRP A 196 1.40 -22.25 19.52
CA TRP A 196 1.35 -21.09 18.65
C TRP A 196 0.70 -21.62 17.38
N ASP A 197 -0.51 -21.18 17.06
CA ASP A 197 -0.99 -21.16 15.68
C ASP A 197 -0.14 -20.13 14.91
N ALA A 198 1.17 -20.42 14.86
CA ALA A 198 2.02 -20.13 13.73
C ALA A 198 1.28 -20.66 12.50
N TYR A 199 1.30 -19.90 11.41
CA TYR A 199 0.68 -20.22 10.12
C TYR A 199 -0.77 -19.78 9.89
N ARG A 200 -1.13 -18.55 10.29
CA ARG A 200 -2.00 -17.74 9.42
C ARG A 200 -1.12 -16.64 8.81
N GLU A 201 -0.95 -16.65 7.50
CA GLU A 201 -0.03 -15.74 6.79
C GLU A 201 -0.18 -14.28 7.27
N PRO A 202 0.93 -13.54 7.50
CA PRO A 202 0.88 -12.18 8.02
C PRO A 202 0.29 -11.27 6.94
N THR A 203 -1.02 -11.15 6.95
CA THR A 203 -1.75 -10.13 6.21
C THR A 203 -1.92 -8.93 7.12
N PHE A 204 -1.96 -7.72 6.57
CA PHE A 204 -2.41 -6.56 7.34
C PHE A 204 -3.78 -6.87 7.99
N ALA A 205 -4.67 -7.59 7.29
CA ALA A 205 -5.91 -8.09 7.85
C ALA A 205 -5.71 -8.95 9.12
N GLY A 206 -4.64 -9.73 9.29
CA GLY A 206 -4.37 -10.45 10.55
C GLY A 206 -4.04 -9.54 11.75
N PHE A 207 -3.55 -8.32 11.48
CA PHE A 207 -3.37 -7.27 12.49
C PHE A 207 -4.62 -6.37 12.65
N PHE A 208 -5.64 -6.51 11.79
CA PHE A 208 -6.85 -5.66 11.72
C PHE A 208 -8.20 -6.40 11.73
N ALA A 209 -8.22 -7.74 11.70
CA ALA A 209 -9.44 -8.55 11.68
C ALA A 209 -9.68 -9.16 13.06
N ALA A 210 -10.78 -8.74 13.69
CA ALA A 210 -11.33 -9.46 14.83
C ALA A 210 -11.61 -10.93 14.43
N PRO A 211 -11.46 -11.89 15.36
CA PRO A 211 -12.09 -13.19 15.19
C PRO A 211 -13.60 -12.97 15.13
N SER A 212 -14.26 -13.53 14.13
CA SER A 212 -15.71 -13.66 14.14
C SER A 212 -16.16 -14.32 15.45
N LEU A 213 -17.09 -13.69 16.17
CA LEU A 213 -17.80 -14.28 17.31
C LEU A 213 -18.16 -15.74 16.98
N PRO A 214 -17.88 -16.72 17.87
CA PRO A 214 -18.49 -18.02 17.73
C PRO A 214 -20.01 -17.81 17.83
N SER A 215 -20.70 -18.11 16.73
CA SER A 215 -22.15 -18.22 16.70
C SER A 215 -22.58 -19.07 17.90
N ARG A 216 -23.21 -18.40 18.87
CA ARG A 216 -23.86 -19.02 20.02
C ARG A 216 -24.71 -20.20 19.53
N LEU A 217 -24.36 -21.37 20.05
CA LEU A 217 -25.22 -22.51 20.36
C LEU A 217 -26.71 -22.32 19.99
N VAL A 218 -27.14 -22.94 18.89
CA VAL A 218 -28.49 -23.49 18.82
C VAL A 218 -28.40 -24.88 19.45
N LYS A 219 -28.90 -25.01 20.69
CA LYS A 219 -29.25 -26.31 21.25
C LYS A 219 -30.62 -26.69 20.69
N ALA A 220 -30.71 -27.88 20.09
CA ALA A 220 -31.92 -28.70 20.18
C ALA A 220 -31.95 -29.38 21.56
#